data_AF-A0A7C6W198-F1
#
_entry.id   AF-A0A7C6W198-F1
#
_cell.length_a   1.000
_cell.length_b   1.000
_cell.length_c   1.000
_cell.angle_alpha   90.00
_cell.angle_beta   90.00
_cell.angle_gamma   90.00
#
_symmetry.space_group_name_H-M   'P 1'
#
loop_
_entity.id
_entity.type
_entity.pdbx_description
1 polymer ?
#
loop_
_entity_poly.entity_id
_entity_poly.type
_entity_poly.pdbx_seq_one_letter_code
_entity_poly.pdbx_strand_id
1 'polypeptide(L)'
;HQRKKSKALAMEEAARRAEARQRAEVEAARKREQDRQLNQRREAEKQRREQAARARQLIDGHRLNEPEAEHLYNFQDGRAIRSIRVTPSQRKALAMGRLAIVRGDRSPFDFPLVPRETARKLAEFMPERVLLLHPESSGDEIGDEWGDW
;
A
#
# COMPACT_ATOMS: atom_id res chain seq x y z
N HIS A 1 5.79 58.08 50.64
CA HIS A 1 4.73 57.33 49.92
C HIS A 1 5.03 57.02 48.45
N GLN A 2 5.73 57.87 47.68
CA GLN A 2 5.97 57.66 46.23
C GLN A 2 6.77 56.40 45.85
N ARG A 3 7.83 56.01 46.60
CA ARG A 3 8.66 54.81 46.31
C ARG A 3 7.92 53.47 46.42
N LYS A 4 6.86 53.36 47.23
CA LYS A 4 6.05 52.13 47.33
C LYS A 4 5.13 51.97 46.10
N LYS A 5 4.61 53.09 45.56
CA LYS A 5 3.72 53.10 44.39
C LYS A 5 4.47 52.73 43.10
N SER A 6 5.68 53.26 42.90
CA SER A 6 6.51 52.92 41.73
C SER A 6 6.97 51.46 41.73
N LYS A 7 7.28 50.90 42.91
CA LYS A 7 7.67 49.48 43.04
C LYS A 7 6.51 48.52 42.74
N ALA A 8 5.28 48.88 43.12
CA ALA A 8 4.08 48.10 42.81
C ALA A 8 3.76 48.11 41.31
N LEU A 9 3.83 49.28 40.66
CA LEU A 9 3.67 49.41 39.20
C LEU A 9 4.71 48.58 38.43
N ALA A 10 5.98 48.61 38.84
CA ALA A 10 7.03 47.80 38.22
C ALA A 10 6.81 46.29 38.37
N MET A 11 6.27 45.83 39.52
CA MET A 11 5.91 44.42 39.72
C MET A 11 4.72 44.00 38.87
N GLU A 12 3.69 44.85 38.74
CA GLU A 12 2.53 44.57 37.90
C GLU A 12 2.92 44.48 36.41
N GLU A 13 3.81 45.37 35.96
CA GLU A 13 4.32 45.35 34.59
C GLU A 13 5.19 44.11 34.33
N ALA A 14 6.02 43.70 35.30
CA ALA A 14 6.80 42.48 35.23
C ALA A 14 5.91 41.23 35.19
N ALA A 15 4.85 41.18 36.00
CA ALA A 15 3.87 40.09 36.00
C ALA A 15 3.15 39.99 34.65
N ARG A 16 2.72 41.13 34.08
CA ARG A 16 2.06 41.19 32.77
C ARG A 16 2.98 40.72 31.63
N ARG A 17 4.27 41.07 31.69
CA ARG A 17 5.28 40.59 30.74
C ARG A 17 5.55 39.09 30.89
N ALA A 18 5.59 38.57 32.11
CA ALA A 18 5.78 37.15 32.37
C ALA A 18 4.58 36.33 31.86
N GLU A 19 3.37 36.81 32.10
CA GLU A 19 2.14 36.17 31.61
C GLU A 19 2.06 36.17 30.08
N ALA A 20 2.42 37.28 29.43
CA ALA A 20 2.51 37.37 27.97
C ALA A 20 3.54 36.38 27.39
N ARG A 21 4.70 36.21 28.04
CA ARG A 21 5.72 35.22 27.64
C ARG A 21 5.21 33.79 27.76
N GLN A 22 4.59 33.44 28.90
CA GLN A 22 4.02 32.11 29.10
C GLN A 22 2.93 31.79 28.08
N ARG A 23 2.04 32.73 27.78
CA ARG A 23 1.01 32.56 26.74
C ARG A 23 1.63 32.33 25.36
N ALA A 24 2.67 33.08 25.01
CA ALA A 24 3.39 32.91 23.74
C ALA A 24 4.12 31.56 23.65
N GLU A 25 4.72 31.09 24.74
CA GLU A 25 5.37 29.78 24.81
C GLU A 25 4.37 28.63 24.65
N VAL A 26 3.22 28.71 25.31
CA VAL A 26 2.13 27.72 25.19
C VAL A 26 1.57 27.70 23.78
N GLU A 27 1.35 28.86 23.16
CA GLU A 27 0.87 28.95 21.77
C GLU A 27 1.91 28.38 20.78
N ALA A 28 3.18 28.71 20.96
CA ALA A 28 4.27 28.18 20.14
C ALA A 28 4.42 26.65 20.29
N ALA A 29 4.26 26.12 21.51
CA ALA A 29 4.28 24.68 21.75
C ALA A 29 3.10 23.97 21.07
N ARG A 30 1.89 24.55 21.16
CA ARG A 30 0.69 24.01 20.48
C ARG A 30 0.85 23.99 18.95
N LYS A 31 1.36 25.08 18.36
CA LYS A 31 1.63 25.14 16.91
C LYS A 31 2.67 24.10 16.49
N ARG A 32 3.77 23.97 17.22
CA ARG A 32 4.80 22.95 16.94
C ARG A 32 4.25 21.53 16.98
N GLU A 33 3.39 21.21 17.94
CA GLU A 33 2.78 19.88 18.03
C GLU A 33 1.80 19.62 16.88
N GLN A 34 0.99 20.61 16.52
CA GLN A 34 0.08 20.51 15.37
C GLN A 34 0.86 20.34 14.05
N ASP A 35 1.93 21.11 13.86
CA ASP A 35 2.79 21.03 12.68
C ASP A 35 3.51 19.66 12.59
N ARG A 36 3.97 19.12 13.73
CA ARG A 36 4.55 17.77 13.79
C ARG A 36 3.56 16.70 13.34
N GLN A 37 2.33 16.73 13.86
CA GLN A 37 1.30 15.76 13.48
C GLN A 37 0.93 15.88 12.00
N LEU A 38 0.85 17.10 11.47
CA LEU A 38 0.59 17.33 10.05
C LEU A 38 1.72 16.79 9.17
N ASN A 39 2.98 17.02 9.56
CA ASN A 39 4.14 16.53 8.84
C ASN A 39 4.23 15.00 8.86
N GLN A 40 3.99 14.37 10.00
CA GLN A 40 3.95 12.90 10.10
C GLN A 40 2.89 12.28 9.17
N ARG A 41 1.70 12.89 9.10
CA ARG A 41 0.64 12.43 8.18
C ARG A 41 1.06 12.55 6.71
N ARG A 42 1.67 13.68 6.35
CA ARG A 42 2.18 13.93 4.98
C ARG A 42 3.30 12.95 4.61
N GLU A 43 4.22 12.68 5.52
CA GLU A 43 5.30 11.71 5.31
C GLU A 43 4.76 10.30 5.13
N ALA A 44 3.81 9.87 5.98
CA ALA A 44 3.16 8.57 5.84
C ALA A 44 2.41 8.43 4.51
N GLU A 45 1.71 9.48 4.07
CA GLU A 45 1.04 9.49 2.77
C GLU A 45 2.04 9.41 1.62
N LYS A 46 3.15 10.17 1.71
CA LYS A 46 4.22 10.14 0.71
C LYS A 46 4.82 8.74 0.59
N GLN A 47 5.16 8.09 1.70
CA GLN A 47 5.70 6.73 1.72
C GLN A 47 4.73 5.71 1.12
N ARG A 48 3.43 5.83 1.41
CA ARG A 48 2.40 4.98 0.80
C ARG A 48 2.32 5.16 -0.71
N ARG A 49 2.38 6.41 -1.19
CA ARG A 49 2.37 6.72 -2.62
C ARG A 49 3.64 6.22 -3.32
N GLU A 50 4.80 6.37 -2.70
CA GLU A 50 6.08 5.87 -3.21
C GLU A 50 6.07 4.34 -3.35
N GLN A 51 5.57 3.64 -2.32
CA GLN A 51 5.37 2.20 -2.39
C GLN A 51 4.39 1.82 -3.51
N ALA A 52 3.22 2.47 -3.58
CA ALA A 52 2.21 2.23 -4.62
C ALA A 52 2.80 2.38 -6.03
N ALA A 53 3.59 3.42 -6.27
CA ALA A 53 4.27 3.63 -7.53
C ALA A 53 5.27 2.51 -7.83
N ARG A 54 6.02 2.05 -6.83
CA ARG A 54 6.97 0.92 -6.97
C ARG A 54 6.25 -0.38 -7.34
N ALA A 55 5.12 -0.70 -6.68
CA ALA A 55 4.29 -1.85 -7.04
C ALA A 55 3.85 -1.75 -8.49
N ARG A 56 3.31 -0.59 -8.89
CA ARG A 56 2.84 -0.36 -10.24
C ARG A 56 3.92 -0.59 -11.29
N GLN A 57 5.10 -0.02 -11.10
CA GLN A 57 6.24 -0.22 -12.02
C GLN A 57 6.62 -1.69 -12.15
N LEU A 58 6.68 -2.40 -11.02
CA LEU A 58 7.00 -3.82 -10.99
C LEU A 58 5.93 -4.67 -11.70
N ILE A 59 4.65 -4.37 -11.49
CA ILE A 59 3.53 -5.05 -12.14
C ILE A 59 3.53 -4.76 -13.64
N ASP A 60 3.63 -3.50 -14.04
CA ASP A 60 3.60 -3.09 -15.44
C ASP A 60 4.79 -3.66 -16.23
N GLY A 61 5.98 -3.76 -15.61
CA GLY A 61 7.18 -4.32 -16.24
C GLY A 61 7.19 -5.85 -16.39
N HIS A 62 6.39 -6.57 -15.61
CA HIS A 62 6.29 -8.02 -15.64
C HIS A 62 4.90 -8.53 -16.00
N ARG A 63 4.09 -7.68 -16.64
CA ARG A 63 2.75 -8.02 -17.09
C ARG A 63 2.82 -8.99 -18.26
N LEU A 64 2.14 -10.13 -18.14
CA LEU A 64 2.12 -11.20 -19.13
C LEU A 64 0.73 -11.42 -19.74
N ASN A 65 -0.24 -10.52 -19.55
CA ASN A 65 -1.56 -10.69 -20.18
C ASN A 65 -1.44 -10.61 -21.71
N GLU A 66 -1.95 -11.63 -22.40
CA GLU A 66 -2.01 -11.65 -23.86
C GLU A 66 -3.30 -10.98 -24.33
N PRO A 67 -3.25 -10.04 -25.28
CA PRO A 67 -4.45 -9.37 -25.79
C PRO A 67 -5.37 -10.32 -26.58
N GLU A 68 -4.79 -11.37 -27.18
CA GLU A 68 -5.49 -12.41 -27.96
C GLU A 68 -5.99 -13.57 -27.09
N ALA A 69 -5.84 -13.50 -25.77
CA ALA A 69 -6.37 -14.51 -24.87
C ALA A 69 -7.91 -14.53 -24.93
N GLU A 70 -8.49 -15.72 -25.12
CA GLU A 70 -9.95 -15.88 -25.24
C GLU A 70 -10.56 -16.64 -24.06
N HIS A 71 -9.80 -17.51 -23.40
CA HIS A 71 -10.35 -18.38 -22.36
C HIS A 71 -10.54 -17.63 -21.05
N LEU A 72 -11.74 -17.72 -20.48
CA LEU A 72 -12.00 -17.17 -19.17
C LEU A 72 -11.38 -18.06 -18.08
N TYR A 73 -10.71 -17.42 -17.13
CA TYR A 73 -10.24 -18.02 -15.89
C TYR A 73 -10.87 -17.29 -14.72
N ASN A 74 -11.62 -18.03 -13.90
CA ASN A 74 -12.34 -17.50 -12.76
C ASN A 74 -11.49 -17.62 -11.50
N PHE A 75 -11.45 -16.57 -10.70
CA PHE A 75 -10.75 -16.55 -9.43
C PHE A 75 -11.55 -15.77 -8.39
N GLN A 76 -11.25 -16.03 -7.12
CA GLN A 76 -11.90 -15.36 -6.01
C GLN A 76 -11.13 -14.09 -5.64
N ASP A 77 -11.86 -12.99 -5.50
CA ASP A 77 -11.38 -11.71 -4.99
C ASP A 77 -12.22 -11.35 -3.77
N GLY A 78 -11.75 -11.77 -2.59
CA GLY A 78 -12.51 -11.68 -1.35
C GLY A 78 -13.82 -12.47 -1.42
N ARG A 79 -14.96 -11.78 -1.54
CA ARG A 79 -16.30 -12.39 -1.65
C ARG A 79 -16.82 -12.46 -3.08
N ALA A 80 -16.18 -11.78 -4.03
CA ALA A 80 -16.62 -11.75 -5.41
C ALA A 80 -15.83 -12.78 -6.25
N ILE A 81 -16.51 -13.41 -7.21
CA ILE A 81 -15.84 -14.19 -8.25
C ILE A 81 -15.59 -13.24 -9.43
N ARG A 82 -14.34 -13.17 -9.88
CA ARG A 82 -13.93 -12.38 -11.03
C ARG A 82 -13.33 -13.28 -12.11
N SER A 83 -13.29 -12.78 -13.33
CA SER A 83 -12.78 -13.52 -14.48
C SER A 83 -11.75 -12.70 -15.24
N ILE A 84 -10.69 -13.36 -15.71
CA ILE A 84 -9.71 -12.80 -16.65
C ILE A 84 -9.60 -13.67 -17.89
N ARG A 85 -9.19 -13.07 -19.00
CA ARG A 85 -8.85 -13.81 -20.21
C ARG A 85 -7.41 -14.29 -20.13
N VAL A 86 -7.21 -15.58 -20.39
CA VAL A 86 -5.92 -16.26 -20.37
C VAL A 86 -5.78 -17.18 -21.58
N THR A 87 -4.56 -17.45 -22.00
CA THR A 87 -4.27 -18.51 -22.98
C THR A 87 -4.24 -19.89 -22.30
N PRO A 88 -4.32 -21.01 -23.05
CA PRO A 88 -4.20 -22.34 -22.46
C PRO A 88 -2.88 -22.56 -21.69
N SER A 89 -1.78 -22.01 -22.20
CA SER A 89 -0.46 -22.08 -21.56
C SER A 89 -0.43 -21.30 -20.24
N GLN A 90 -1.01 -20.10 -20.20
CA GLN A 90 -1.15 -19.30 -18.99
C GLN A 90 -2.04 -19.97 -17.95
N ARG A 91 -3.16 -20.58 -18.37
CA ARG A 91 -4.02 -21.37 -17.48
C ARG A 91 -3.24 -22.50 -16.81
N LYS A 92 -2.45 -23.26 -17.57
CA LYS A 92 -1.60 -24.33 -17.03
C LYS A 92 -0.56 -23.76 -16.07
N ALA A 93 0.09 -22.65 -16.43
CA ALA A 93 1.11 -22.02 -15.59
C ALA A 93 0.54 -21.42 -14.28
N LEU A 94 -0.70 -20.92 -14.30
CA LEU A 94 -1.46 -20.54 -13.08
C LEU A 94 -1.72 -21.76 -12.20
N ALA A 95 -2.20 -22.87 -12.77
CA ALA A 95 -2.48 -24.10 -12.04
C ALA A 95 -1.21 -24.70 -11.38
N MET A 96 -0.07 -24.62 -12.07
CA MET A 96 1.24 -25.04 -11.54
C MET A 96 1.86 -24.05 -10.53
N GLY A 97 1.19 -22.91 -10.25
CA GLY A 97 1.69 -21.88 -9.32
C GLY A 97 2.87 -21.06 -9.85
N ARG A 98 3.20 -21.16 -11.15
CA ARG A 98 4.28 -20.39 -11.81
C ARG A 98 3.87 -18.97 -12.17
N LEU A 99 2.58 -18.75 -12.39
CA LEU A 99 1.97 -17.43 -12.57
C LEU A 99 1.07 -17.08 -11.39
N ALA A 100 0.86 -15.78 -11.20
CA ALA A 100 -0.02 -15.22 -10.20
C ALA A 100 -0.96 -14.18 -10.84
N ILE A 101 -2.11 -13.97 -10.22
CA ILE A 101 -3.02 -12.87 -10.55
C ILE A 101 -2.85 -11.80 -9.49
N VAL A 102 -2.56 -10.57 -9.93
CA VAL A 102 -2.41 -9.40 -9.06
C VAL A 102 -3.42 -8.32 -9.40
N ARG A 103 -3.60 -7.34 -8.51
CA ARG A 103 -4.45 -6.17 -8.72
C ARG A 103 -3.65 -5.03 -9.35
N GLY A 104 -4.00 -4.68 -10.59
CA GLY A 104 -3.41 -3.55 -11.30
C GLY A 104 -3.96 -2.20 -10.85
N ASP A 105 -3.40 -1.12 -11.42
CA ASP A 105 -3.78 0.27 -11.12
C ASP A 105 -4.48 0.96 -12.30
N ARG A 106 -4.58 0.32 -13.47
CA ARG A 106 -5.11 0.98 -14.68
C ARG A 106 -6.62 1.12 -14.67
N SER A 107 -7.32 0.16 -14.07
CA SER A 107 -8.79 0.09 -14.03
C SER A 107 -9.24 -0.74 -12.83
N PRO A 108 -10.46 -0.52 -12.29
CA PRO A 108 -11.03 -1.37 -11.23
C PRO A 108 -11.15 -2.87 -11.60
N PHE A 109 -11.05 -3.19 -12.90
CA PHE A 109 -11.08 -4.55 -13.44
C PHE A 109 -9.74 -4.95 -14.10
N ASP A 110 -8.65 -4.25 -13.78
CA ASP A 110 -7.32 -4.58 -14.28
C ASP A 110 -6.68 -5.66 -13.39
N PHE A 111 -6.50 -6.84 -13.97
CA PHE A 111 -5.91 -8.00 -13.29
C PHE A 111 -4.71 -8.53 -14.07
N PRO A 112 -3.52 -7.95 -13.81
CA PRO A 112 -2.30 -8.39 -14.45
C PRO A 112 -1.93 -9.83 -14.07
N LEU A 113 -1.48 -10.59 -15.06
CA LEU A 113 -0.75 -11.84 -14.85
C LEU A 113 0.71 -11.51 -14.68
N VAL A 114 1.33 -12.01 -13.61
CA VAL A 114 2.76 -11.81 -13.35
C VAL A 114 3.43 -13.14 -12.99
N PRO A 115 4.75 -13.26 -13.21
CA PRO A 115 5.52 -14.39 -12.70
C PRO A 115 5.41 -14.53 -11.19
N ARG A 116 5.51 -15.76 -10.70
CA ARG A 116 5.56 -16.07 -9.26
C ARG A 116 6.60 -15.25 -8.51
N GLU A 117 7.79 -15.07 -9.08
CA GLU A 117 8.86 -14.30 -8.44
C GLU A 117 8.44 -12.84 -8.20
N THR A 118 7.78 -12.23 -9.19
CA THR A 118 7.23 -10.88 -9.07
C THR A 118 6.12 -10.83 -8.02
N ALA A 119 5.25 -11.85 -7.97
CA ALA A 119 4.20 -11.94 -6.96
C ALA A 119 4.75 -12.10 -5.55
N ARG A 120 5.81 -12.90 -5.36
CA ARG A 120 6.51 -13.03 -4.07
C ARG A 120 7.12 -11.71 -3.62
N LYS A 121 7.82 -11.01 -4.53
CA LYS A 121 8.34 -9.66 -4.25
C LYS A 121 7.22 -8.70 -3.85
N LEU A 122 6.09 -8.70 -4.56
CA LEU A 122 4.92 -7.88 -4.21
C LEU A 122 4.37 -8.26 -2.83
N ALA A 123 4.30 -9.55 -2.48
CA ALA A 123 3.79 -10.01 -1.20
C ALA A 123 4.60 -9.52 0.00
N GLU A 124 5.90 -9.24 -0.17
CA GLU A 124 6.77 -8.73 0.91
C GLU A 124 6.42 -7.30 1.35
N PHE A 125 5.93 -6.45 0.44
CA PHE A 125 5.66 -5.04 0.74
C PHE A 125 4.20 -4.60 0.50
N MET A 126 3.46 -5.32 -0.34
CA MET A 126 2.03 -5.10 -0.64
C MET A 126 1.31 -6.44 -0.88
N PRO A 127 1.08 -7.23 0.18
CA PRO A 127 0.35 -8.50 0.08
C PRO A 127 -1.08 -8.33 -0.43
N GLU A 128 -1.72 -7.18 -0.19
CA GLU A 128 -3.09 -6.90 -0.65
C GLU A 128 -3.21 -6.81 -2.17
N ARG A 129 -2.10 -6.65 -2.89
CA ARG A 129 -2.06 -6.65 -4.35
C ARG A 129 -2.08 -8.04 -4.96
N VAL A 130 -1.71 -9.07 -4.20
CA VAL A 130 -1.68 -10.45 -4.69
C VAL A 130 -3.04 -11.09 -4.46
N LEU A 131 -3.77 -11.36 -5.55
CA LEU A 131 -5.14 -11.90 -5.48
C LEU A 131 -5.15 -13.42 -5.51
N LEU A 132 -4.28 -14.02 -6.33
CA LEU A 132 -4.17 -15.47 -6.45
C LEU A 132 -2.72 -15.87 -6.68
N LEU A 133 -2.23 -16.78 -5.84
CA LEU A 133 -0.96 -17.48 -6.02
C LEU A 133 -1.11 -18.92 -5.53
N HIS A 134 -1.11 -19.87 -6.46
CA HIS A 134 -1.16 -21.29 -6.14
C HIS A 134 0.20 -21.78 -5.58
N PRO A 135 0.21 -22.85 -4.76
CA PRO A 135 1.46 -23.53 -4.40
C PRO A 135 2.15 -24.05 -5.66
N GLU A 136 3.47 -24.15 -5.61
CA GLU A 136 4.21 -24.77 -6.70
C GLU A 136 3.89 -26.27 -6.71
N SER A 137 3.35 -26.72 -7.82
CA SER A 137 3.18 -28.15 -8.11
C SER A 137 4.12 -28.48 -9.27
N SER A 138 5.07 -29.36 -9.01
CA SER A 138 5.77 -30.11 -10.06
C SER A 138 4.69 -30.93 -10.74
N GLY A 139 4.31 -30.58 -11.96
CA GLY A 139 3.20 -31.23 -12.69
C GLY A 139 3.53 -32.65 -13.17
N ASP A 140 4.18 -33.46 -12.34
CA ASP A 140 4.62 -34.83 -12.62
C ASP A 140 3.59 -35.90 -12.20
N GLU A 141 2.39 -35.53 -11.74
CA GLU A 141 1.37 -36.49 -11.27
C GLU A 141 0.09 -36.54 -12.12
N ILE A 142 0.11 -36.03 -13.37
CA ILE A 142 -0.99 -36.27 -14.32
C ILE A 142 -0.44 -36.68 -15.68
N GLY A 143 0.42 -37.69 -15.66
CA GLY A 143 0.69 -38.56 -16.80
C GLY A 143 0.51 -39.98 -16.29
N ASP A 144 -0.37 -40.74 -16.91
CA ASP A 144 -0.40 -42.21 -16.84
C ASP A 144 -1.14 -42.87 -15.65
N GLU A 145 -2.36 -42.43 -15.33
CA GLU A 145 -3.34 -43.29 -14.63
C GLU A 145 -4.72 -43.26 -15.31
N TRP A 146 -4.74 -43.56 -16.61
CA TRP A 146 -5.92 -44.11 -17.26
C TRP A 146 -5.58 -45.56 -17.61
N GLY A 147 -5.65 -46.42 -16.59
CA GLY A 147 -5.64 -47.86 -16.77
C GLY A 147 -6.83 -48.28 -17.62
N ASP A 148 -6.51 -48.79 -18.81
CA ASP A 148 -7.15 -49.89 -19.50
C ASP A 148 -8.36 -50.50 -18.74
N TRP A 149 -9.56 -50.28 -19.27
CA TRP A 149 -10.79 -51.01 -18.96
C TRP A 149 -11.61 -51.21 -20.23
#